data_AF-A0AAQ2Q4V0-F1
#
_entry.id   AF-A0AAQ2Q4V0-F1
#
_cell.length_a   1.000
_cell.length_b   1.000
_cell.length_c   1.000
_cell.angle_alpha   90.00
_cell.angle_beta   90.00
_cell.angle_gamma   90.00
#
_symmetry.space_group_name_H-M   'P 1'
#
loop_
_entity.id
_entity.type
_entity.pdbx_description
1 polymer ?
#
loop_
_entity_poly.entity_id
_entity_poly.type
_entity_poly.pdbx_seq_one_letter_code
_entity_poly.pdbx_strand_id
1 'polypeptide(L)'
;MNENQWLQFLVTLPYVLFLALGGGLANFIMKLNQATEPQPVKTLFIRFLGEMFLAGFAGLTTFLLCREWGLSLNYTAVMVAMAGNLGGKAISQMSKLYDNLTKRP
;
A
#
# COMPACT_ATOMS: atom_id res chain seq x y z
N MET A 1 -17.54 -12.62 -19.32
CA MET A 1 -17.76 -12.14 -17.93
C MET A 1 -19.20 -11.68 -17.86
N ASN A 2 -20.02 -12.28 -16.98
CA ASN A 2 -21.46 -11.98 -16.91
C ASN A 2 -21.71 -10.64 -16.20
N GLU A 3 -22.90 -10.03 -16.41
CA GLU A 3 -23.32 -8.77 -15.79
C GLU A 3 -23.18 -8.78 -14.25
N ASN A 4 -23.54 -9.90 -13.62
CA ASN A 4 -23.38 -10.12 -12.18
C ASN A 4 -21.93 -10.07 -11.71
N GLN A 5 -20.97 -10.47 -12.54
CA GLN A 5 -19.55 -10.42 -12.19
C GLN A 5 -18.97 -9.00 -12.28
N TRP A 6 -19.49 -8.18 -13.19
CA TRP A 6 -19.10 -6.76 -13.26
C TRP A 6 -19.55 -5.98 -12.03
N LEU A 7 -20.80 -6.19 -11.60
CA LEU A 7 -21.32 -5.57 -10.38
C LEU A 7 -20.51 -5.98 -9.15
N GLN A 8 -20.20 -7.27 -9.01
CA GLN A 8 -19.35 -7.75 -7.90
C GLN A 8 -17.96 -7.11 -7.93
N PHE A 9 -17.36 -6.97 -9.12
CA PHE A 9 -16.05 -6.34 -9.27
C PHE A 9 -16.08 -4.85 -8.90
N LEU A 10 -17.10 -4.12 -9.37
CA LEU A 10 -17.28 -2.69 -9.08
C LEU A 10 -17.55 -2.41 -7.60
N VAL A 11 -18.23 -3.31 -6.89
CA VAL A 11 -18.46 -3.18 -5.44
C VAL A 11 -17.23 -3.59 -4.63
N THR A 12 -16.50 -4.61 -5.09
CA THR A 12 -15.34 -5.16 -4.37
C THR A 12 -14.11 -4.25 -4.50
N LEU A 13 -13.92 -3.61 -5.65
CA LEU A 13 -12.77 -2.75 -5.92
C LEU A 13 -12.60 -1.61 -4.89
N PRO A 14 -13.64 -0.79 -4.59
CA PRO A 14 -13.55 0.24 -3.56
C PRO A 14 -13.21 -0.30 -2.18
N TYR A 15 -13.80 -1.44 -1.80
CA TYR A 15 -13.53 -2.08 -0.52
C TYR A 15 -12.07 -2.54 -0.39
N VAL A 16 -11.57 -3.21 -1.42
CA VAL A 16 -10.17 -3.65 -1.52
C VAL A 16 -9.22 -2.47 -1.53
N LEU A 17 -9.53 -1.42 -2.30
CA LEU A 17 -8.72 -0.22 -2.36
C LEU A 17 -8.67 0.49 -1.00
N PHE A 18 -9.80 0.58 -0.30
CA PHE A 18 -9.87 1.13 1.05
C PHE A 18 -8.97 0.37 2.02
N LEU A 19 -9.01 -0.98 2.00
CA LEU A 19 -8.15 -1.81 2.83
C LEU A 19 -6.65 -1.65 2.50
N ALA A 20 -6.32 -1.59 1.21
CA ALA A 20 -4.95 -1.36 0.75
C ALA A 20 -4.41 -0.01 1.27
N LEU A 21 -5.18 1.06 1.06
CA LEU A 21 -4.84 2.40 1.51
C LEU A 21 -4.78 2.49 3.03
N GLY A 22 -5.66 1.80 3.76
CA GLY A 22 -5.63 1.71 5.22
C GLY A 22 -4.32 1.11 5.74
N GLY A 23 -3.82 0.05 5.08
CA GLY A 23 -2.50 -0.51 5.39
C GLY A 23 -1.35 0.47 5.15
N GLY A 24 -1.40 1.21 4.03
CA GLY A 24 -0.45 2.29 3.73
C GLY A 24 -0.50 3.44 4.73
N LEU A 25 -1.71 3.84 5.14
CA LEU A 25 -1.96 4.92 6.08
C LEU A 25 -1.40 4.57 7.46
N ALA A 26 -1.60 3.33 7.93
CA ALA A 26 -1.02 2.87 9.18
C ALA A 26 0.51 3.02 9.18
N ASN A 27 1.18 2.64 8.08
CA ASN A 27 2.61 2.80 7.93
C ASN A 27 3.05 4.28 7.92
N PHE A 28 2.29 5.14 7.23
CA PHE A 28 2.55 6.58 7.21
C PHE A 28 2.43 7.20 8.61
N ILE A 29 1.39 6.87 9.36
CA ILE A 29 1.18 7.34 10.75
C ILE A 29 2.34 6.88 11.64
N MET A 30 2.76 5.61 11.53
CA MET A 30 3.91 5.11 12.28
C MET A 30 5.19 5.91 11.98
N LYS A 31 5.45 6.20 10.71
CA LYS A 31 6.62 6.99 10.29
C LYS A 31 6.54 8.44 10.76
N LEU A 32 5.34 9.02 10.78
CA LEU A 32 5.11 10.37 11.26
C LEU A 32 5.35 10.46 12.78
N ASN A 33 4.85 9.48 13.54
CA ASN A 33 5.06 9.40 14.99
C ASN A 33 6.53 9.17 15.38
N GLN A 34 7.33 8.60 14.48
CA GLN A 34 8.77 8.36 14.68
C GLN A 34 9.65 9.53 14.22
N ALA A 35 9.09 10.55 13.57
CA ALA A 35 9.85 11.70 13.10
C ALA A 35 10.25 12.60 14.28
N THR A 36 11.55 12.89 14.41
CA THR A 36 12.10 13.72 15.49
C THR A 36 11.95 15.22 15.21
N GLU A 37 11.88 15.60 13.94
CA GLU A 37 11.80 17.01 13.51
C GLU A 37 10.50 17.27 12.73
N PRO A 38 9.87 18.45 12.92
CA PRO A 38 8.69 18.85 12.18
C PRO A 38 9.04 19.01 10.69
N GLN A 39 8.40 18.20 9.84
CA GLN A 39 8.58 18.28 8.39
C GLN A 39 7.71 19.39 7.78
N PRO A 40 8.17 20.05 6.70
CA PRO A 40 7.33 20.98 5.97
C PRO A 40 6.05 20.31 5.48
N VAL A 41 4.89 20.99 5.61
CA VAL A 41 3.57 20.46 5.23
C VAL A 41 3.55 19.97 3.77
N LYS A 42 4.24 20.68 2.86
CA LYS A 42 4.36 20.29 1.46
C LYS A 42 5.06 18.93 1.29
N THR A 43 6.19 18.74 1.97
CA THR A 43 6.95 17.48 1.95
C THR A 43 6.14 16.34 2.54
N LEU A 44 5.44 16.61 3.64
CA LEU A 44 4.56 15.63 4.30
C LEU A 44 3.43 15.17 3.37
N PHE A 45 2.79 16.10 2.67
CA PHE A 45 1.72 15.81 1.72
C PHE A 45 2.22 14.98 0.52
N ILE A 46 3.36 15.36 -0.07
CA ILE A 46 3.96 14.60 -1.18
C ILE A 46 4.31 13.17 -0.73
N ARG A 47 4.88 13.04 0.46
CA ARG A 47 5.21 11.73 1.05
C ARG A 47 3.96 10.90 1.30
N PHE A 48 2.91 11.50 1.84
CA PHE A 48 1.62 10.84 2.04
C PHE A 48 1.06 10.33 0.71
N LEU A 49 1.02 11.19 -0.32
CA LEU A 49 0.50 10.85 -1.63
C LEU A 49 1.28 9.69 -2.27
N GLY A 50 2.60 9.71 -2.16
CA GLY A 50 3.47 8.62 -2.59
C GLY A 50 3.18 7.31 -1.86
N GLU A 51 3.00 7.36 -0.54
CA GLU A 51 2.66 6.16 0.25
C GLU A 51 1.27 5.62 -0.10
N MET A 52 0.28 6.48 -0.34
CA MET A 52 -1.05 6.06 -0.80
C MET A 52 -1.00 5.42 -2.18
N PHE A 53 -0.25 6.00 -3.12
CA PHE A 53 -0.09 5.45 -4.46
C PHE A 53 0.54 4.05 -4.42
N LEU A 54 1.62 3.89 -3.65
CA LEU A 54 2.32 2.62 -3.51
C LEU A 54 1.47 1.56 -2.79
N ALA A 55 0.74 1.96 -1.75
CA ALA A 55 -0.16 1.08 -1.03
C ALA A 55 -1.32 0.61 -1.92
N GLY A 56 -1.92 1.54 -2.66
CA GLY A 56 -2.95 1.22 -3.66
C GLY A 56 -2.44 0.27 -4.72
N PHE A 57 -1.27 0.54 -5.31
CA PHE A 57 -0.65 -0.33 -6.32
C PHE A 57 -0.35 -1.74 -5.78
N ALA A 58 0.30 -1.85 -4.62
CA ALA A 58 0.62 -3.14 -4.00
C ALA A 58 -0.64 -3.92 -3.60
N GLY A 59 -1.66 -3.23 -3.07
CA GLY A 59 -2.93 -3.85 -2.73
C GLY A 59 -3.71 -4.31 -3.96
N LEU A 60 -3.79 -3.50 -5.01
CA LEU A 60 -4.53 -3.84 -6.24
C LEU A 60 -3.91 -5.03 -6.96
N THR A 61 -2.57 -5.05 -7.08
CA THR A 61 -1.84 -6.19 -7.66
C THR A 61 -2.03 -7.46 -6.83
N THR A 62 -2.02 -7.35 -5.50
CA THR A 62 -2.32 -8.48 -4.60
C THR A 62 -3.75 -8.98 -4.77
N PHE A 63 -4.72 -8.09 -4.91
CA PHE A 63 -6.12 -8.46 -5.17
C PHE A 63 -6.27 -9.24 -6.47
N LEU A 64 -5.66 -8.77 -7.56
CA LEU A 64 -5.69 -9.45 -8.85
C LEU A 64 -5.08 -10.86 -8.75
N LEU A 65 -3.94 -10.99 -8.07
CA LEU A 65 -3.31 -12.30 -7.82
C LEU A 65 -4.20 -13.24 -6.98
N CYS A 66 -4.76 -12.74 -5.88
CA CYS A 66 -5.63 -13.53 -5.01
C CYS A 66 -6.88 -14.01 -5.76
N ARG A 67 -7.42 -13.16 -6.65
CA ARG A 67 -8.55 -13.50 -7.50
C ARG A 67 -8.23 -14.64 -8.46
N GLU A 68 -7.08 -14.59 -9.15
CA GLU A 68 -6.64 -15.66 -10.05
C GLU A 68 -6.38 -16.98 -9.31
N TRP A 69 -5.96 -16.90 -8.05
CA TRP A 69 -5.78 -18.06 -7.19
C TRP A 69 -7.08 -18.58 -6.56
N GLY A 70 -8.23 -17.95 -6.82
CA GLY A 70 -9.52 -18.40 -6.29
C GLY A 70 -9.65 -18.27 -4.77
N LEU A 71 -8.88 -17.39 -4.14
CA LEU A 71 -8.97 -17.14 -2.70
C LEU A 71 -10.31 -16.51 -2.32
N SER A 72 -10.77 -16.80 -1.10
CA SER A 72 -11.96 -16.16 -0.57
C SER A 72 -11.75 -14.65 -0.39
N LEU A 73 -12.84 -13.89 -0.40
CA LEU A 73 -12.79 -12.44 -0.25
C LEU A 73 -12.16 -12.01 1.09
N ASN A 74 -12.40 -12.78 2.16
CA ASN A 74 -11.84 -12.49 3.49
C ASN A 74 -10.31 -12.64 3.51
N TYR A 75 -9.77 -13.71 2.93
CA TYR A 75 -8.31 -13.89 2.83
C TYR A 75 -7.69 -12.85 1.93
N THR A 76 -8.35 -12.53 0.81
CA THR A 76 -7.91 -11.50 -0.12
C THR A 76 -7.86 -10.14 0.57
N ALA A 77 -8.89 -9.76 1.32
CA ALA A 77 -8.96 -8.51 2.07
C ALA A 77 -7.77 -8.36 3.04
N VAL A 78 -7.45 -9.42 3.80
CA VAL A 78 -6.31 -9.43 4.72
C VAL A 78 -4.99 -9.26 3.96
N MET A 79 -4.78 -10.02 2.88
CA MET A 79 -3.55 -9.95 2.10
C MET A 79 -3.36 -8.60 1.42
N VAL A 80 -4.43 -8.00 0.90
CA VAL A 80 -4.43 -6.67 0.29
C VAL A 80 -4.04 -5.61 1.32
N ALA A 81 -4.60 -5.65 2.53
CA ALA A 81 -4.25 -4.73 3.60
C ALA A 81 -2.77 -4.88 4.02
N MET A 82 -2.30 -6.12 4.15
CA MET A 82 -0.90 -6.43 4.45
C MET A 82 0.03 -5.92 3.33
N ALA A 83 -0.29 -6.18 2.07
CA ALA A 83 0.49 -5.74 0.92
C ALA A 83 0.56 -4.21 0.82
N GLY A 84 -0.53 -3.50 1.11
CA GLY A 84 -0.55 -2.03 1.18
C GLY A 84 0.42 -1.46 2.23
N ASN A 85 0.46 -2.07 3.42
CA ASN A 85 1.42 -1.71 4.48
C ASN A 85 2.87 -2.03 4.07
N LEU A 86 3.10 -3.21 3.49
CA LEU A 86 4.43 -3.68 3.09
C LEU A 86 5.01 -2.89 1.92
N GLY A 87 4.19 -2.48 0.94
CA GLY A 87 4.65 -1.73 -0.25
C GLY A 87 5.34 -0.41 0.13
N GLY A 88 4.73 0.37 1.03
CA GLY A 88 5.32 1.60 1.53
C GLY A 88 6.56 1.40 2.40
N LYS A 89 6.73 0.23 3.03
CA LYS A 89 7.95 -0.13 3.76
C LYS A 89 9.08 -0.55 2.82
N ALA A 90 8.76 -1.31 1.77
CA ALA A 90 9.73 -1.84 0.82
C ALA A 90 10.56 -0.72 0.18
N ILE A 91 9.91 0.33 -0.31
CA ILE A 91 10.61 1.48 -0.93
C ILE A 91 11.43 2.26 0.08
N SER A 92 10.92 2.45 1.31
CA SER A 92 11.71 3.10 2.37
C SER A 92 12.97 2.32 2.73
N GLN A 93 12.91 0.99 2.73
CA GLN A 93 14.08 0.16 3.02
C GLN A 93 15.04 0.10 1.84
N MET A 94 14.51 0.06 0.61
CA MET A 94 15.31 0.10 -0.62
C MET A 94 16.12 1.41 -0.71
N SER A 95 15.51 2.55 -0.40
CA SER A 95 16.20 3.84 -0.34
C SER A 95 17.36 3.81 0.66
N LYS A 96 17.13 3.28 1.87
CA LYS A 96 18.18 3.15 2.89
C LYS A 96 19.30 2.22 2.45
N LEU A 97 18.96 1.10 1.82
CA LEU A 97 19.94 0.16 1.30
C LEU A 97 20.80 0.82 0.20
N TYR A 98 20.17 1.52 -0.74
CA TYR A 98 20.87 2.27 -1.78
C TYR A 98 21.84 3.28 -1.17
N ASP A 99 21.38 4.11 -0.24
CA ASP A 99 22.23 5.11 0.44
C ASP A 99 23.44 4.45 1.12
N ASN A 100 23.23 3.33 1.81
CA ASN A 100 24.31 2.57 2.45
C ASN A 100 25.30 1.97 1.45
N LEU A 101 24.84 1.56 0.27
CA LEU A 101 25.70 0.98 -0.77
C LEU A 101 26.49 2.04 -1.55
N THR A 102 25.93 3.24 -1.73
CA THR A 102 26.62 4.38 -2.37
C THR A 102 27.53 5.15 -1.42
N LYS A 103 27.24 5.17 -0.12
CA LYS A 103 28.19 5.58 0.92
C LYS A 103 29.20 4.46 1.17
N ARG A 104 30.01 4.13 0.15
CA ARG A 104 31.27 3.42 0.41
C ARG A 104 32.23 4.39 1.12
N PRO A 105 33.03 3.93 2.10
CA PRO A 105 34.07 4.78 2.69
C PRO A 105 35.02 5.33 1.63
#